data_AF-A0A354GVJ3-F1
#
_entry.id   AF-A0A354GVJ3-F1
#
_cell.length_a   1.000
_cell.length_b   1.000
_cell.length_c   1.000
_cell.angle_alpha   90.00
_cell.angle_beta   90.00
_cell.angle_gamma   90.00
#
_symmetry.space_group_name_H-M   'P 1'
#
loop_
_entity.id
_entity.type
_entity.pdbx_description
1 polymer ?
#
loop_
_entity_poly.entity_id
_entity_poly.type
_entity_poly.pdbx_seq_one_letter_code
_entity_poly.pdbx_strand_id
1 'polypeptide(L)'
;MLGHVEHQLAQTPEQADVVHDLLAFLAEQMLILNRQKQQEVGGFLMWLERKIGAVLDDLANKTRLRAYHEHDFGGLLDVLRQNRRKLKIDPEARAMQEAIDLEFNKSREKLTPLKAKILATDRLIDQIVYRLYGLKREDIAIMEGL
;
A
#
# COMPACT_ATOMS: atom_id res chain seq x y z
N MET A 1 11.32 -35.28 3.65
CA MET A 1 10.17 -34.69 2.93
C MET A 1 10.55 -33.53 2.00
N LEU A 2 11.72 -32.90 2.11
CA LEU A 2 12.19 -31.89 1.14
C LEU A 2 12.70 -32.47 -0.19
N GLY A 3 13.26 -33.68 -0.17
CA GLY A 3 13.86 -34.29 -1.37
C GLY A 3 12.89 -34.70 -2.49
N HIS A 4 11.57 -34.73 -2.26
CA HIS A 4 10.60 -35.02 -3.32
C HIS A 4 10.29 -33.78 -4.17
N VAL A 5 10.31 -32.59 -3.55
CA VAL A 5 10.12 -31.30 -4.22
C VAL A 5 11.33 -30.96 -5.09
N GLU A 6 12.54 -31.20 -4.60
CA GLU A 6 13.77 -31.08 -5.39
C GLU A 6 13.77 -32.07 -6.58
N HIS A 7 13.26 -33.29 -6.39
CA HIS A 7 13.23 -34.30 -7.46
C HIS A 7 12.18 -34.01 -8.53
N GLN A 8 11.03 -33.41 -8.18
CA GLN A 8 10.00 -33.01 -9.16
C GLN A 8 10.35 -31.73 -9.90
N LEU A 9 11.00 -30.75 -9.25
CA LEU A 9 11.53 -29.55 -9.92
C LEU A 9 12.72 -29.87 -10.83
N ALA A 10 13.50 -30.92 -10.52
CA ALA A 10 14.58 -31.41 -11.38
C ALA A 10 14.11 -32.25 -12.59
N GLN A 11 12.85 -32.70 -12.62
CA GLN A 11 12.32 -33.57 -13.68
C GLN A 11 11.83 -32.80 -14.93
N THR A 12 11.63 -31.48 -14.83
CA THR A 12 11.34 -30.59 -15.98
C THR A 12 11.97 -29.20 -15.76
N PRO A 13 13.29 -29.03 -16.01
CA PRO A 13 14.01 -27.77 -15.81
C PRO A 13 13.31 -26.56 -16.46
N GLU A 14 12.74 -26.75 -17.65
CA GLU A 14 12.02 -25.71 -18.39
C GLU A 14 10.75 -25.20 -17.67
N GLN A 15 10.06 -26.05 -16.90
CA GLN A 15 8.87 -25.64 -16.14
C GLN A 15 9.24 -24.85 -14.88
N ALA A 16 10.35 -25.20 -14.23
CA ALA A 16 10.87 -24.43 -13.10
C ALA A 16 11.32 -23.03 -13.57
N ASP A 17 11.98 -22.94 -14.73
CA ASP A 17 12.41 -21.67 -15.31
C ASP A 17 11.23 -20.74 -15.63
N VAL A 18 10.15 -21.26 -16.24
CA VAL A 18 8.94 -20.46 -16.53
C VAL A 18 8.29 -19.90 -15.26
N VAL A 19 8.28 -20.67 -14.16
CA VAL A 19 7.71 -20.19 -12.89
C VAL A 19 8.64 -19.15 -12.24
N HIS A 20 9.95 -19.33 -12.32
CA HIS A 20 10.92 -18.34 -11.84
C HIS A 20 10.80 -17.02 -12.61
N ASP A 21 10.66 -17.06 -13.92
CA ASP A 21 10.45 -15.88 -14.77
C ASP A 21 9.13 -15.16 -14.42
N LEU A 22 8.06 -15.92 -14.20
CA LEU A 22 6.78 -15.36 -13.78
C LEU A 22 6.88 -14.68 -12.40
N LEU A 23 7.52 -15.32 -11.42
CA LEU A 23 7.72 -14.73 -10.09
C LEU A 23 8.60 -13.47 -10.16
N ALA A 24 9.66 -13.48 -10.97
CA ALA A 24 10.49 -12.30 -11.20
C ALA A 24 9.69 -11.15 -11.81
N PHE A 25 8.86 -11.44 -12.82
CA PHE A 25 7.95 -10.46 -13.41
C PHE A 25 6.96 -9.89 -12.38
N LEU A 26 6.32 -10.74 -11.57
CA LEU A 26 5.36 -10.28 -10.55
C LEU A 26 6.05 -9.44 -9.46
N ALA A 27 7.28 -9.79 -9.06
CA ALA A 27 8.07 -8.99 -8.13
C ALA A 27 8.41 -7.60 -8.70
N GLU A 28 8.78 -7.53 -9.98
CA GLU A 28 9.01 -6.27 -10.67
C GLU A 28 7.72 -5.42 -10.72
N GLN A 29 6.58 -6.02 -11.05
CA GLN A 29 5.29 -5.33 -11.01
C GLN A 29 4.97 -4.80 -9.61
N MET A 30 5.23 -5.57 -8.54
CA MET A 30 5.08 -5.11 -7.16
C MET A 30 5.95 -3.89 -6.86
N LEU A 31 7.21 -3.86 -7.32
CA LEU A 31 8.09 -2.71 -7.13
C LEU A 31 7.53 -1.46 -7.82
N ILE A 32 7.05 -1.60 -9.06
CA ILE A 32 6.46 -0.50 -9.83
C ILE A 32 5.20 0.02 -9.14
N LEU A 33 4.27 -0.86 -8.77
CA LEU A 33 3.01 -0.49 -8.13
C LEU A 33 3.25 0.18 -6.76
N ASN A 34 4.18 -0.36 -5.97
CA ASN A 34 4.54 0.26 -4.69
C ASN A 34 5.20 1.63 -4.89
N ARG A 35 6.06 1.79 -5.89
CA ARG A 35 6.66 3.09 -6.22
C ARG A 35 5.59 4.12 -6.60
N GLN A 36 4.62 3.74 -7.44
CA GLN A 36 3.49 4.60 -7.81
C GLN A 36 2.64 4.99 -6.59
N LYS A 37 2.37 4.02 -5.70
CA LYS A 37 1.66 4.28 -4.43
C LYS A 37 2.42 5.30 -3.58
N GLN A 38 3.73 5.10 -3.39
CA GLN A 38 4.56 6.01 -2.58
C GLN A 38 4.67 7.39 -3.21
N GLN A 39 4.73 7.48 -4.54
CA GLN A 39 4.75 8.76 -5.26
C GLN A 39 3.46 9.55 -5.03
N GLU A 40 2.30 8.91 -5.11
CA GLU A 40 1.01 9.59 -4.88
C GLU A 40 0.85 10.00 -3.41
N VAL A 41 1.19 9.11 -2.46
CA VAL A 41 1.19 9.44 -1.02
C VAL A 41 2.12 10.62 -0.74
N GLY A 42 3.36 10.58 -1.24
CA GLY A 42 4.32 11.67 -1.07
C GLY A 42 3.84 12.97 -1.71
N GLY A 43 3.23 12.90 -2.90
CA GLY A 43 2.65 14.05 -3.60
C GLY A 43 1.57 14.75 -2.78
N PHE A 44 0.62 13.99 -2.24
CA PHE A 44 -0.42 14.51 -1.35
C PHE A 44 0.18 15.15 -0.10
N LEU A 45 1.12 14.49 0.56
CA LEU A 45 1.74 14.98 1.80
C LEU A 45 2.51 16.29 1.57
N MET A 46 3.31 16.38 0.51
CA MET A 46 4.00 17.63 0.13
C MET A 46 3.03 18.75 -0.26
N TRP A 47 1.91 18.41 -0.89
CA TRP A 47 0.85 19.38 -1.15
C TRP A 47 0.22 19.87 0.16
N LEU A 48 -0.07 18.96 1.08
CA LEU A 48 -0.67 19.28 2.37
C LEU A 48 0.24 20.17 3.21
N GLU A 49 1.55 19.89 3.30
CA GLU A 49 2.52 20.75 3.98
C GLU A 49 2.48 22.19 3.50
N ARG A 50 2.49 22.39 2.18
CA ARG A 50 2.39 23.71 1.56
C ARG A 50 1.06 24.37 1.85
N LYS A 51 -0.03 23.60 1.81
CA LYS A 51 -1.38 24.10 2.04
C LYS A 51 -1.59 24.54 3.48
N ILE A 52 -1.08 23.77 4.46
CA ILE A 52 -1.24 24.06 5.89
C ILE A 52 -0.14 24.98 6.45
N GLY A 53 0.95 25.16 5.69
CA GLY A 53 2.08 26.01 6.03
C GLY A 53 2.92 25.48 7.20
N ALA A 54 2.92 24.16 7.42
CA ALA A 54 3.64 23.49 8.50
C ALA A 54 4.34 22.22 7.99
N VAL A 55 5.46 21.86 8.61
CA VAL A 55 6.21 20.64 8.32
C VAL A 55 5.53 19.45 9.01
N LEU A 56 5.27 18.37 8.28
CA LEU A 56 4.56 17.18 8.79
C LEU A 56 5.26 16.56 9.99
N ASP A 57 6.60 16.58 10.00
CA ASP A 57 7.39 15.94 11.03
C ASP A 57 7.31 16.61 12.41
N ASP A 58 6.86 17.85 12.45
CA ASP A 58 6.63 18.62 13.67
C ASP A 58 5.22 18.44 14.23
N LEU A 59 4.32 17.79 13.48
CA LEU A 59 2.92 17.62 13.88
C LEU A 59 2.75 16.43 14.82
N ALA A 60 1.88 16.58 15.83
CA ALA A 60 1.40 15.46 16.61
C ALA A 60 0.61 14.50 15.71
N ASN A 61 0.67 13.20 16.00
CA ASN A 61 0.00 12.15 15.22
C ASN A 61 0.41 12.09 13.73
N LYS A 62 1.64 12.51 13.41
CA LYS A 62 2.20 12.45 12.05
C LYS A 62 2.17 11.08 11.38
N THR A 63 2.24 9.97 12.15
CA THR A 63 2.12 8.61 11.59
C THR A 63 0.72 8.39 11.00
N ARG A 64 -0.33 8.84 11.71
CA ARG A 64 -1.72 8.78 11.22
C ARG A 64 -1.89 9.65 9.98
N LEU A 65 -1.23 10.81 9.96
CA LEU A 65 -1.24 11.72 8.81
C LEU A 65 -0.54 11.12 7.58
N ARG A 66 0.61 10.45 7.77
CA ARG A 66 1.30 9.72 6.70
C ARG A 66 0.46 8.55 6.17
N ALA A 67 -0.35 7.94 7.02
CA ALA A 67 -1.32 6.91 6.68
C ALA A 67 -2.73 7.45 6.36
N TYR A 68 -2.88 8.71 5.92
CA TYR A 68 -4.20 9.33 5.69
C TYR A 68 -5.14 8.49 4.82
N HIS A 69 -4.58 7.75 3.86
CA HIS A 69 -5.28 6.92 2.89
C HIS A 69 -5.85 5.61 3.47
N GLU A 70 -5.56 5.32 4.74
CA GLU A 70 -6.16 4.26 5.57
C GLU A 70 -7.27 4.78 6.49
N HIS A 71 -7.55 6.09 6.46
CA HIS A 71 -8.54 6.74 7.30
C HIS A 71 -9.55 7.51 6.45
N ASP A 72 -10.62 7.94 7.09
CA ASP A 72 -11.59 8.86 6.50
C ASP A 72 -11.10 10.32 6.60
N PHE A 73 -11.82 11.21 5.91
CA PHE A 73 -11.51 12.63 5.94
C PHE A 73 -11.62 13.23 7.34
N GLY A 74 -12.55 12.73 8.17
CA GLY A 74 -12.69 13.13 9.58
C GLY A 74 -11.41 12.87 10.38
N GLY A 75 -10.84 11.67 10.24
CA GLY A 75 -9.57 11.31 10.89
C GLY A 75 -8.39 12.19 10.46
N LEU A 76 -8.37 12.62 9.19
CA LEU A 76 -7.39 13.60 8.71
C LEU A 76 -7.60 14.98 9.36
N LEU A 77 -8.85 15.47 9.37
CA LEU A 77 -9.21 16.76 9.96
C LEU A 77 -8.88 16.81 11.46
N ASP A 78 -9.13 15.74 12.20
CA ASP A 78 -8.86 15.69 13.63
C ASP A 78 -7.37 15.88 13.94
N VAL A 79 -6.47 15.31 13.12
CA VAL A 79 -5.03 15.55 13.26
C VAL A 79 -4.69 17.02 12.98
N LEU A 80 -5.31 17.65 11.98
CA LEU A 80 -5.08 19.07 11.69
C LEU A 80 -5.60 19.96 12.84
N ARG A 81 -6.78 19.67 13.39
CA ARG A 81 -7.37 20.38 14.54
C ARG A 81 -6.48 20.33 15.77
N GLN A 82 -5.96 19.14 16.09
CA GLN A 82 -5.03 18.95 17.21
C GLN A 82 -3.76 19.79 17.05
N ASN A 83 -3.36 20.07 15.81
CA ASN A 83 -2.18 20.85 15.48
C ASN A 83 -2.47 22.31 15.11
N ARG A 84 -3.70 22.82 15.28
CA ARG A 84 -4.14 24.16 14.80
C ARG A 84 -3.19 25.32 15.14
N ARG A 85 -2.51 25.28 16.29
CA ARG A 85 -1.57 26.33 16.72
C ARG A 85 -0.27 26.39 15.91
N LYS A 86 0.06 25.31 15.19
CA LYS A 86 1.25 25.18 14.35
C LYS A 86 0.95 25.49 12.87
N LEU A 87 -0.34 25.58 12.50
CA LEU A 87 -0.75 25.78 11.12
C LEU A 87 -0.79 27.28 10.80
N LYS A 88 -0.48 27.65 9.55
CA LYS A 88 -0.62 29.03 9.07
C LYS A 88 -2.04 29.40 8.64
N ILE A 89 -2.95 28.45 8.77
CA ILE A 89 -4.33 28.49 8.29
C ILE A 89 -5.26 28.01 9.38
N ASP A 90 -6.54 28.36 9.26
CA ASP A 90 -7.58 27.79 10.11
C ASP A 90 -8.10 26.47 9.50
N PRO A 91 -7.89 25.32 10.15
CA PRO A 91 -8.41 24.04 9.67
C PRO A 91 -9.93 23.93 9.77
N GLU A 92 -10.61 24.77 10.56
CA GLU A 92 -12.08 24.77 10.64
C GLU A 92 -12.72 25.62 9.53
N ALA A 93 -11.96 26.48 8.85
CA ALA A 93 -12.50 27.32 7.79
C ALA A 93 -13.07 26.46 6.65
N ARG A 94 -14.33 26.70 6.28
CA ARG A 94 -15.04 25.92 5.25
C ARG A 94 -14.26 25.78 3.94
N ALA A 95 -13.76 26.89 3.41
CA ALA A 95 -12.99 26.89 2.16
C ALA A 95 -11.69 26.07 2.27
N MET A 96 -11.14 25.94 3.48
CA MET A 96 -9.98 25.10 3.73
C MET A 96 -10.37 23.63 3.74
N GLN A 97 -11.43 23.27 4.46
CA GLN A 97 -11.93 21.89 4.52
C GLN A 97 -12.30 21.38 3.12
N GLU A 98 -13.03 22.18 2.34
CA GLU A 98 -13.41 21.83 0.95
C GLU A 98 -12.17 21.61 0.06
N ALA A 99 -11.12 22.43 0.21
CA ALA A 99 -9.90 22.27 -0.55
C ALA A 99 -9.12 21.00 -0.16
N ILE A 100 -9.06 20.64 1.13
CA ILE A 100 -8.41 19.41 1.58
C ILE A 100 -9.23 18.20 1.16
N ASP A 101 -10.55 18.22 1.36
CA ASP A 101 -11.43 17.12 1.00
C ASP A 101 -11.33 16.80 -0.50
N LEU A 102 -11.32 17.83 -1.34
CA LEU A 102 -11.14 17.66 -2.78
C LEU A 102 -9.83 16.94 -3.13
N GLU A 103 -8.69 17.39 -2.58
CA GLU A 103 -7.39 16.78 -2.89
C GLU A 103 -7.23 15.40 -2.24
N PHE A 104 -7.80 15.21 -1.05
CA PHE A 104 -7.87 13.93 -0.35
C PHE A 104 -8.62 12.89 -1.18
N ASN A 105 -9.80 13.23 -1.69
CA ASN A 105 -10.61 12.35 -2.52
C ASN A 105 -9.90 12.03 -3.85
N LYS A 106 -9.33 13.04 -4.53
CA LYS A 106 -8.53 12.82 -5.74
C LYS A 106 -7.36 11.85 -5.51
N SER A 107 -6.66 12.00 -4.40
CA SER A 107 -5.54 11.11 -4.09
C SER A 107 -6.01 9.69 -3.78
N ARG A 108 -7.10 9.54 -3.02
CA ARG A 108 -7.71 8.22 -2.74
C ARG A 108 -8.24 7.54 -4.00
N GLU A 109 -8.82 8.27 -4.94
CA GLU A 109 -9.27 7.73 -6.22
C GLU A 109 -8.11 7.10 -7.01
N LYS A 110 -6.92 7.69 -6.97
CA LYS A 110 -5.71 7.12 -7.58
C LYS A 110 -5.13 5.95 -6.78
N LEU A 111 -5.15 6.03 -5.45
CA LEU A 111 -4.59 5.00 -4.58
C LEU A 111 -5.44 3.72 -4.56
N THR A 112 -6.76 3.83 -4.71
CA THR A 112 -7.69 2.70 -4.69
C THR A 112 -7.33 1.61 -5.71
N PRO A 113 -7.20 1.89 -7.01
CA PRO A 113 -6.80 0.87 -7.99
C PRO A 113 -5.37 0.37 -7.78
N LEU A 114 -4.45 1.20 -7.27
CA LEU A 114 -3.08 0.76 -6.97
C LEU A 114 -3.06 -0.26 -5.84
N LYS A 115 -3.78 0.00 -4.74
CA LYS A 115 -3.92 -0.94 -3.61
C LYS A 115 -4.55 -2.26 -4.06
N ALA A 116 -5.62 -2.19 -4.87
CA ALA A 116 -6.30 -3.37 -5.38
C ALA A 116 -5.36 -4.23 -6.23
N LYS A 117 -4.55 -3.60 -7.11
CA LYS A 117 -3.54 -4.30 -7.91
C LYS A 117 -2.45 -4.93 -7.06
N ILE A 118 -1.92 -4.19 -6.07
CA ILE A 118 -0.89 -4.71 -5.15
C ILE A 118 -1.41 -5.96 -4.44
N LEU A 119 -2.63 -5.90 -3.87
CA LEU A 119 -3.24 -7.02 -3.18
C LEU A 119 -3.50 -8.21 -4.12
N ALA A 120 -3.91 -7.95 -5.37
CA ALA A 120 -4.11 -9.01 -6.35
C ALA A 120 -2.79 -9.69 -6.75
N THR A 121 -1.71 -8.92 -6.92
CA THR A 121 -0.38 -9.45 -7.22
C THR A 121 0.18 -10.26 -6.06
N ASP A 122 0.03 -9.78 -4.82
CA ASP A 122 0.44 -10.46 -3.59
C ASP A 122 -0.22 -11.85 -3.48
N ARG A 123 -1.57 -11.89 -3.60
CA ARG A 123 -2.32 -13.15 -3.63
C ARG A 123 -1.93 -14.09 -4.75
N LEU A 124 -1.57 -13.56 -5.92
CA LEU A 124 -1.12 -14.39 -7.04
C LEU A 124 0.25 -15.02 -6.75
N ILE A 125 1.17 -14.25 -6.15
CA ILE A 125 2.47 -14.75 -5.72
C ILE A 125 2.27 -15.85 -4.66
N ASP A 126 1.44 -15.63 -3.64
CA ASP A 126 1.15 -16.62 -2.61
C ASP A 126 0.61 -17.92 -3.22
N GLN A 127 -0.34 -17.83 -4.15
CA GLN A 127 -0.89 -19.02 -4.83
C GLN A 127 0.17 -19.78 -5.64
N ILE A 128 1.10 -19.08 -6.28
CA ILE A 128 2.20 -19.71 -7.01
C ILE A 128 3.14 -20.40 -6.02
N VAL A 129 3.54 -19.72 -4.95
CA VAL A 129 4.40 -20.26 -3.89
C VAL A 129 3.78 -21.50 -3.25
N TYR A 130 2.49 -21.46 -2.90
CA TYR A 130 1.79 -22.60 -2.31
C TYR A 130 1.77 -23.82 -3.23
N ARG A 131 1.58 -23.60 -4.55
CA ARG A 131 1.64 -24.67 -5.54
C ARG A 131 3.05 -25.24 -5.70
N LEU A 132 4.07 -24.39 -5.66
CA LEU A 132 5.48 -24.83 -5.73
C LEU A 132 5.87 -25.70 -4.53
N TYR A 133 5.41 -25.36 -3.33
CA TYR A 133 5.70 -26.12 -2.11
C TYR A 133 4.72 -27.28 -1.87
N GLY A 134 3.72 -27.48 -2.76
CA GLY A 134 2.74 -28.56 -2.64
C GLY A 134 1.86 -28.47 -1.38
N LEU A 135 1.68 -27.26 -0.84
CA LEU A 135 0.93 -27.04 0.40
C LEU A 135 -0.55 -27.40 0.22
N LYS A 136 -1.10 -28.10 1.21
CA LYS A 136 -2.53 -28.44 1.21
C LYS A 136 -3.34 -27.24 1.69
N ARG A 137 -4.64 -27.22 1.38
CA ARG A 137 -5.56 -26.16 1.85
C ARG A 137 -5.53 -25.98 3.37
N GLU A 138 -5.29 -27.06 4.11
CA GLU A 138 -5.15 -27.06 5.57
C GLU A 138 -3.94 -26.25 6.03
N ASP A 139 -2.81 -26.35 5.33
CA ASP A 139 -1.59 -25.58 5.64
C ASP A 139 -1.73 -24.10 5.25
N ILE A 140 -2.47 -23.82 4.17
CA ILE A 140 -2.78 -22.46 3.71
C ILE A 140 -3.68 -21.74 4.74
N ALA A 141 -4.72 -22.41 5.26
CA ALA A 141 -5.62 -21.84 6.25
C ALA A 141 -4.88 -21.41 7.53
N ILE A 142 -3.91 -22.21 7.98
CA ILE A 142 -3.07 -21.88 9.14
C ILE A 142 -2.23 -20.62 8.88
N MET A 143 -1.68 -20.46 7.67
CA MET A 143 -0.84 -19.31 7.31
C MET A 143 -1.65 -18.02 7.05
N GLU A 144 -2.85 -18.14 6.49
CA GLU A 144 -3.75 -17.00 6.24
C GLU A 144 -4.61 -16.63 7.47
N GLY A 145 -4.56 -17.42 8.55
CA GLY A 145 -5.34 -17.18 9.77
C GLY A 145 -6.84 -17.38 9.60
N LEU A 146 -7.23 -18.30 8.71
CA LEU A 146 -8.62 -18.68 8.38
C LEU A 146 -9.15 -19.81 9.25
#